data_AF-A0A2G6LXQ8-F1
#
_entry.id   AF-A0A2G6LXQ8-F1
#
_cell.length_a   1.000
_cell.length_b   1.000
_cell.length_c   1.000
_cell.angle_alpha   90.00
_cell.angle_beta   90.00
_cell.angle_gamma   90.00
#
_symmetry.space_group_name_H-M   'P 1'
#
loop_
_entity.id
_entity.type
_entity.pdbx_description
1 polymer ?
#
loop_
_entity_poly.entity_id
_entity_poly.type
_entity_poly.pdbx_seq_one_letter_code
_entity_poly.pdbx_strand_id
1 'polypeptide(L)'
;MLRSTVLPGWGQFYNNEPAKGVLFGTVELGLLAGILYNHNEAEDARKMFISTGFQSWEDRYEKHSSLRRDFMWYTAGAWIIGMLDAYVDAYLFSFEAENRKFEGDAGFSAGVVLHF
;
A
#
# COMPACT_ATOMS: atom_id res chain seq x y z
N MET A 1 17.36 -3.74 14.96
CA MET A 1 17.06 -5.18 15.13
C MET A 1 15.85 -5.52 14.28
N LEU A 2 16.04 -6.41 13.31
CA LEU A 2 15.03 -6.90 12.36
C LEU A 2 14.11 -7.92 13.02
N ARG A 3 12.93 -7.51 13.50
CA ARG A 3 11.87 -8.45 13.85
C ARG A 3 10.54 -7.90 13.34
N SER A 4 9.88 -8.71 12.52
CA SER A 4 8.55 -8.48 11.93
C SER A 4 8.52 -7.72 10.60
N THR A 5 9.08 -8.34 9.56
CA THR A 5 8.89 -7.96 8.15
C THR A 5 8.00 -9.00 7.47
N VAL A 6 6.81 -9.21 8.00
CA VAL A 6 5.85 -10.19 7.45
C VAL A 6 4.63 -9.50 6.81
N LEU A 7 4.50 -8.19 7.00
CA LEU A 7 3.52 -7.36 6.31
C LEU A 7 4.22 -6.14 5.69
N PRO A 8 4.13 -5.93 4.36
CA PRO A 8 4.54 -4.65 3.78
C PRO A 8 3.73 -3.54 4.47
N GLY A 9 4.41 -2.56 5.09
CA GLY A 9 3.79 -1.41 5.76
C GLY A 9 4.00 -1.30 7.28
N TRP A 10 4.20 -2.40 8.02
CA TRP A 10 4.31 -2.30 9.50
C TRP A 10 5.61 -1.62 9.99
N GLY A 11 6.66 -1.61 9.17
CA GLY A 11 7.94 -0.95 9.45
C GLY A 11 7.95 0.57 9.24
N GLN A 12 6.93 1.14 8.57
CA GLN A 12 6.89 2.58 8.23
C GLN A 12 6.25 3.45 9.33
N PHE A 13 5.52 2.87 10.29
CA PHE A 13 4.86 3.63 11.35
C PHE A 13 5.85 4.19 12.40
N TYR A 14 7.11 3.70 12.42
CA TYR A 14 8.03 3.98 13.52
C TYR A 14 9.14 4.99 13.22
N ASN A 15 9.31 5.49 11.98
CA ASN A 15 10.40 6.44 11.72
C ASN A 15 10.22 7.29 10.45
N ASN A 16 9.52 8.43 10.58
CA ASN A 16 9.60 9.68 9.77
C ASN A 16 8.55 10.07 8.70
N GLU A 17 7.48 9.32 8.40
CA GLU A 17 6.42 9.82 7.49
C GLU A 17 4.97 9.44 7.90
N PRO A 18 4.44 10.01 9.00
CA PRO A 18 3.08 9.70 9.48
C PRO A 18 1.98 10.03 8.46
N ALA A 19 2.21 11.01 7.59
CA ALA A 19 1.27 11.39 6.54
C ALA A 19 1.07 10.29 5.49
N LYS A 20 2.16 9.62 5.05
CA LYS A 20 2.07 8.50 4.11
C LYS A 20 1.34 7.32 4.78
N GLY A 21 1.65 7.02 6.04
CA GLY A 21 0.97 5.96 6.78
C GLY A 21 -0.54 6.18 6.93
N VAL A 22 -0.97 7.41 7.24
CA VAL A 22 -2.41 7.75 7.30
C VAL A 22 -3.06 7.65 5.92
N LEU A 23 -2.40 8.11 4.86
CA LEU A 23 -2.91 8.03 3.50
C LEU A 23 -3.12 6.57 3.06
N PHE A 24 -2.08 5.74 3.15
CA PHE A 24 -2.16 4.32 2.78
C PHE A 24 -3.17 3.57 3.65
N GLY A 25 -3.17 3.80 4.97
CA GLY A 25 -4.15 3.20 5.86
C GLY A 25 -5.59 3.58 5.53
N THR A 26 -5.85 4.85 5.18
CA THR A 26 -7.20 5.31 4.79
C THR A 26 -7.62 4.67 3.47
N VAL A 27 -6.72 4.60 2.49
CA VAL A 27 -6.99 3.96 1.19
C VAL A 27 -7.28 2.47 1.38
N GLU A 28 -6.46 1.74 2.13
CA GLU A 28 -6.66 0.31 2.38
C GLU A 28 -7.97 0.04 3.11
N LEU A 29 -8.27 0.80 4.17
CA LEU A 29 -9.54 0.68 4.91
C LEU A 29 -10.74 0.96 4.01
N GLY A 30 -10.67 1.99 3.15
CA GLY A 30 -11.73 2.32 2.21
C GLY A 30 -11.96 1.21 1.18
N LEU A 31 -10.89 0.63 0.65
CA LEU A 31 -10.96 -0.47 -0.30
C LEU A 31 -11.54 -1.73 0.36
N LEU A 32 -11.07 -2.10 1.56
CA LEU A 32 -11.60 -3.23 2.32
C LEU A 32 -13.08 -3.03 2.67
N ALA A 33 -13.47 -1.84 3.10
CA ALA A 33 -14.87 -1.52 3.36
C ALA A 33 -15.72 -1.66 2.08
N GLY A 34 -15.20 -1.22 0.93
CA GLY A 34 -15.84 -1.40 -0.38
C GLY A 34 -16.02 -2.87 -0.76
N ILE A 35 -15.03 -3.72 -0.51
CA ILE A 35 -15.12 -5.17 -0.74
C ILE A 35 -16.22 -5.78 0.13
N LEU A 36 -16.22 -5.50 1.44
CA LEU A 36 -17.18 -6.05 2.39
C LEU A 36 -18.61 -5.60 2.09
N TYR A 37 -18.80 -4.31 1.80
CA TYR A 37 -20.09 -3.76 1.43
C TYR A 37 -20.66 -4.44 0.18
N ASN A 38 -19.86 -4.50 -0.90
CA ASN A 38 -20.32 -5.13 -2.15
C ASN A 38 -20.45 -6.65 -2.03
N HIS A 39 -19.70 -7.31 -1.15
CA HIS A 39 -19.88 -8.72 -0.85
C HIS A 39 -21.26 -8.98 -0.22
N ASN A 40 -21.61 -8.22 0.82
CA ASN A 40 -22.89 -8.38 1.51
C ASN A 40 -24.08 -8.07 0.57
N GLU A 41 -24.00 -6.97 -0.18
CA GLU A 41 -25.06 -6.61 -1.13
C GLU A 41 -25.23 -7.66 -2.25
N ALA A 42 -24.14 -8.25 -2.73
CA ALA A 42 -24.22 -9.35 -3.69
C ALA A 42 -24.87 -10.59 -3.06
N GLU A 43 -24.49 -10.98 -1.83
CA GLU A 43 -25.12 -12.12 -1.17
C GLU A 43 -26.61 -11.92 -0.96
N ASP A 44 -27.03 -10.74 -0.53
CA ASP A 44 -28.43 -10.45 -0.27
C ASP A 44 -29.25 -10.38 -1.57
N ALA A 45 -28.69 -9.78 -2.63
CA ALA A 45 -29.30 -9.82 -3.96
C ALA A 45 -29.46 -11.26 -4.47
N ARG A 46 -28.45 -12.12 -4.26
CA ARG A 46 -28.52 -13.54 -4.63
C ARG A 46 -29.61 -14.29 -3.86
N LYS A 47 -29.74 -14.06 -2.55
CA LYS A 47 -30.81 -14.66 -1.72
C LYS A 47 -32.19 -14.25 -2.22
N MET A 48 -32.37 -12.97 -2.56
CA MET A 48 -33.62 -12.44 -3.09
C MET A 48 -33.94 -12.97 -4.50
N PHE A 49 -32.93 -13.15 -5.35
CA PHE A 49 -33.12 -13.78 -6.65
C PHE A 49 -33.59 -15.23 -6.50
N ILE A 50 -32.96 -16.02 -5.62
CA ILE A 50 -33.35 -17.41 -5.37
C ILE A 50 -34.78 -17.52 -4.82
N SER A 51 -35.21 -16.56 -3.99
CA SER A 51 -36.55 -16.60 -3.38
C SER A 51 -37.67 -16.07 -4.28
N THR A 52 -37.38 -15.08 -5.14
CA THR A 52 -38.41 -14.39 -5.95
C THR A 52 -38.35 -14.73 -7.45
N GLY A 53 -37.17 -15.09 -7.96
CA GLY A 53 -36.92 -15.28 -9.39
C GLY A 53 -36.92 -13.99 -10.22
N PHE A 54 -36.99 -12.80 -9.60
CA PHE A 54 -37.02 -11.56 -10.37
C PHE A 54 -35.64 -11.16 -10.91
N GLN A 55 -35.58 -10.90 -12.22
CA GLN A 55 -34.36 -10.49 -12.94
C GLN A 55 -33.65 -9.30 -12.30
N SER A 56 -34.40 -8.34 -11.72
CA SER A 56 -33.82 -7.18 -11.06
C SER A 56 -32.84 -7.52 -9.92
N TRP A 57 -33.02 -8.67 -9.27
CA TRP A 57 -32.10 -9.15 -8.23
C TRP A 57 -30.85 -9.79 -8.81
N GLU A 58 -30.96 -10.44 -9.95
CA GLU A 58 -29.80 -10.96 -10.70
C GLU A 58 -28.92 -9.80 -11.18
N ASP A 59 -29.52 -8.77 -11.80
CA ASP A 59 -28.79 -7.58 -12.26
C ASP A 59 -28.06 -6.89 -11.10
N ARG A 60 -28.70 -6.83 -9.92
CA ARG A 60 -28.09 -6.27 -8.70
C ARG A 60 -26.94 -7.14 -8.20
N TYR A 61 -27.11 -8.47 -8.22
CA TYR A 61 -26.04 -9.41 -7.87
C TYR A 61 -24.82 -9.23 -8.78
N GLU A 62 -25.02 -9.17 -10.09
CA GLU A 62 -23.94 -8.99 -11.06
C GLU A 62 -23.20 -7.67 -10.85
N LYS A 63 -23.95 -6.58 -10.66
CA LYS A 63 -23.39 -5.26 -10.39
C LYS A 63 -22.49 -5.27 -9.16
N HIS A 64 -22.98 -5.72 -8.02
CA HIS A 64 -22.19 -5.73 -6.78
C HIS A 64 -21.04 -6.74 -6.83
N SER A 65 -21.22 -7.87 -7.52
CA SER A 65 -20.13 -8.82 -7.77
C SER A 65 -19.02 -8.22 -8.63
N SER A 66 -19.37 -7.42 -9.65
CA SER A 66 -18.38 -6.70 -10.46
C SER A 66 -17.65 -5.65 -9.63
N LEU A 67 -18.39 -4.82 -8.89
CA LEU A 67 -17.78 -3.79 -8.04
C LEU A 67 -16.82 -4.41 -7.01
N ARG A 68 -17.22 -5.50 -6.34
CA ARG A 68 -16.33 -6.22 -5.42
C ARG A 68 -15.03 -6.64 -6.10
N ARG A 69 -15.10 -7.14 -7.33
CA ARG A 69 -13.90 -7.51 -8.12
C ARG A 69 -13.05 -6.30 -8.46
N ASP A 70 -13.65 -5.18 -8.83
CA ASP A 70 -12.92 -3.95 -9.11
C ASP A 70 -12.20 -3.44 -7.86
N PHE A 71 -12.85 -3.47 -6.69
CA PHE A 71 -12.21 -3.15 -5.42
C PHE A 71 -11.03 -4.08 -5.09
N MET A 72 -11.16 -5.41 -5.33
CA MET A 72 -10.03 -6.33 -5.15
C MET A 72 -8.84 -5.98 -6.07
N TRP A 73 -9.11 -5.57 -7.32
CA TRP A 73 -8.06 -5.11 -8.23
C TRP A 73 -7.42 -3.81 -7.76
N TYR A 74 -8.20 -2.86 -7.25
CA TYR A 74 -7.67 -1.63 -6.67
C TYR A 74 -6.82 -1.91 -5.43
N THR A 75 -7.21 -2.86 -4.58
CA THR A 75 -6.39 -3.31 -3.44
C THR A 75 -5.06 -3.88 -3.91
N ALA A 76 -5.07 -4.78 -4.91
CA ALA A 76 -3.84 -5.33 -5.47
C ALA A 76 -2.94 -4.24 -6.08
N GLY A 77 -3.52 -3.28 -6.81
CA GLY A 77 -2.80 -2.15 -7.38
C GLY A 77 -2.18 -1.25 -6.31
N ALA A 78 -2.94 -0.92 -5.25
CA ALA A 78 -2.45 -0.13 -4.12
C ALA A 78 -1.27 -0.80 -3.42
N TRP A 79 -1.31 -2.13 -3.26
CA TRP A 79 -0.20 -2.91 -2.69
C TRP A 79 1.06 -2.84 -3.56
N ILE A 80 0.93 -2.99 -4.88
CA ILE A 80 2.06 -2.88 -5.80
C ILE A 80 2.68 -1.47 -5.73
N ILE A 81 1.85 -0.43 -5.69
CA ILE A 81 2.32 0.96 -5.57
C ILE A 81 3.07 1.16 -4.24
N GLY A 82 2.52 0.69 -3.12
CA GLY A 82 3.19 0.79 -1.82
C GLY A 82 4.52 0.04 -1.78
N MET A 83 4.62 -1.11 -2.45
CA MET A 83 5.87 -1.85 -2.59
C MET A 83 6.90 -1.09 -3.43
N LEU A 84 6.49 -0.46 -4.53
CA LEU A 84 7.36 0.34 -5.38
C LEU A 84 7.87 1.59 -4.65
N ASP A 85 6.99 2.29 -3.92
CA ASP A 85 7.36 3.45 -3.08
C ASP A 85 8.43 3.05 -2.05
N ALA A 86 8.19 1.95 -1.32
CA ALA A 86 9.14 1.43 -0.35
C ALA A 86 10.48 0.98 -0.97
N TYR A 87 10.45 0.42 -2.19
CA TYR A 87 11.66 0.03 -2.92
C TYR A 87 12.48 1.26 -3.34
N VAL A 88 11.82 2.30 -3.86
CA VAL A 88 12.47 3.57 -4.25
C VAL A 88 13.06 4.26 -3.03
N ASP A 89 12.31 4.36 -1.93
CA ASP A 89 12.78 4.97 -0.68
C ASP A 89 14.01 4.22 -0.13
N ALA A 90 14.00 2.89 -0.15
CA ALA A 90 15.14 2.08 0.28
C ALA A 90 16.38 2.28 -0.61
N TYR A 91 16.19 2.34 -1.94
CA TYR A 91 17.28 2.58 -2.89
C TYR A 91 17.88 3.98 -2.71
N LEU A 92 17.05 5.02 -2.60
CA LEU A 92 17.50 6.39 -2.37
C LEU A 92 18.21 6.55 -1.02
N PHE A 93 17.71 5.93 0.04
CA PHE A 93 18.37 5.94 1.35
C PHE A 93 19.78 5.34 1.29
N SER A 94 19.97 4.23 0.55
CA SER A 94 21.31 3.64 0.39
C SER A 94 22.26 4.56 -0.38
N PHE A 95 21.76 5.26 -1.40
CA PHE A 95 22.55 6.22 -2.17
C PHE A 95 22.95 7.45 -1.34
N GLU A 96 22.03 8.04 -0.57
CA GLU A 96 22.36 9.16 0.33
C GLU A 96 23.35 8.77 1.44
N ALA A 97 23.24 7.55 1.95
CA ALA A 97 24.16 7.05 2.96
C ALA A 97 25.58 6.86 2.40
N GLU A 98 25.70 6.35 1.17
CA GLU A 98 26.97 6.21 0.46
C GLU A 98 27.58 7.57 0.10
N ASN A 99 26.78 8.50 -0.42
CA ASN A 99 27.26 9.83 -0.78
C ASN A 99 27.75 10.63 0.45
N ARG A 100 27.03 10.57 1.58
CA ARG A 100 27.50 11.19 2.84
C ARG A 100 28.81 10.62 3.34
N LYS A 101 29.02 9.31 3.19
CA LYS A 101 30.29 8.66 3.57
C LYS A 101 31.43 9.12 2.67
N PHE A 102 31.17 9.20 1.35
CA PHE A 102 32.15 9.69 0.38
C PHE A 102 32.53 11.17 0.60
N GLU A 103 31.56 12.05 0.87
CA GLU A 103 31.82 13.46 1.20
C GLU A 103 32.63 13.61 2.50
N GLY A 104 32.35 12.78 3.51
CA GLY A 104 33.13 12.75 4.75
C GLY A 104 34.58 12.32 4.53
N ASP A 105 34.81 11.26 3.75
CA ASP A 105 36.15 10.75 3.44
C ASP A 105 36.93 11.73 2.54
N ALA A 106 36.25 12.36 1.56
CA ALA A 106 36.84 13.37 0.69
C ALA A 106 37.21 14.65 1.46
N GLY A 107 36.33 15.16 2.32
CA GLY A 107 36.60 16.31 3.19
C GLY A 107 37.72 16.07 4.19
N PHE A 108 37.80 14.85 4.75
CA PHE A 108 38.90 14.44 5.61
C PHE A 108 40.24 14.39 4.84
N SER A 109 40.26 13.85 3.63
CA SER A 109 41.46 13.79 2.79
C SER A 109 41.98 15.17 2.38
N ALA A 110 41.09 16.11 2.03
CA ALA A 110 41.47 17.48 1.67
C ALA A 110 42.04 18.25 2.86
N GLY A 111 41.49 18.05 4.07
CA GLY A 111 42.01 18.66 5.31
C GLY A 111 43.40 18.16 5.71
N VAL A 112 43.71 16.88 5.47
CA VAL A 112 45.04 16.30 5.74
C VAL A 112 46.09 16.81 4.74
N VAL A 113 45.72 17.01 3.47
CA VAL A 113 46.63 17.50 2.43
C VAL A 113 47.01 18.97 2.62
N LEU A 114 46.14 19.80 3.20
CA LEU A 114 46.39 21.23 3.43
C LEU A 114 47.22 21.54 4.70
N HIS A 115 47.59 20.52 5.49
CA HIS A 115 48.34 20.66 6.74
C HIS A 115 49.83 20.28 6.66
N PHE A 116 50.37 20.12 5.45
CA PHE A 116 51.81 19.98 5.15
C PHE A 116 52.31 21.21 4.38
#